data_AF-A5P6P1-F1
#
_entry.id   AF-A5P6P1-F1
#
_cell.length_a   1.000
_cell.length_b   1.000
_cell.length_c   1.000
_cell.angle_alpha   90.00
_cell.angle_beta   90.00
_cell.angle_gamma   90.00
#
_symmetry.space_group_name_H-M   'P 1'
#
loop_
_entity.id
_entity.type
_entity.pdbx_description
1 polymer ?
#
loop_
_entity_poly.entity_id
_entity_poly.type
_entity_poly.pdbx_seq_one_letter_code
_entity_poly.pdbx_strand_id
1 'polypeptide(L)'
;MTTPDSGKRKTRPKEGRTRPIRTGEGVRARASAARSPEQAAASMDEAVARAVQSSYDVLDEAVRQTRTAADRFSEGDLSMKTMPVDIASVSLKAIDIARQLSTATLDLCEQMVSQINLAASPPPPGEVAAKVPPFRKTTPEPVQRSTSPPRDNPDFIPFEVHFTGGGMAVAHTSEMKKPQKVTRPGDLMPLTLQKAGSSDPGLTCEPFEMDISGALSVPVKVPKGQAPGVYNGLIMAKGQDIPLGIMTVEVVVEGS
;
A
#
# COMPACT_ATOMS: atom_id res chain seq x y z
N MET A 1 42.79 -68.11 1.17
CA MET A 1 41.57 -67.96 0.36
C MET A 1 41.29 -66.46 0.28
N THR A 2 41.93 -65.63 -0.55
CA THR A 2 41.87 -65.53 -2.05
C THR A 2 40.41 -65.57 -2.52
N THR A 3 39.78 -64.57 -3.16
CA THR A 3 40.19 -63.33 -3.87
C THR A 3 38.90 -62.46 -4.07
N PRO A 4 38.99 -61.19 -4.50
CA PRO A 4 37.96 -60.15 -4.45
C PRO A 4 37.10 -60.09 -5.74
N ASP A 5 35.91 -59.48 -5.66
CA ASP A 5 35.13 -59.13 -6.86
C ASP A 5 35.34 -57.67 -7.28
N SER A 6 35.43 -57.51 -8.58
CA SER A 6 36.05 -56.46 -9.37
C SER A 6 35.02 -55.50 -9.97
N GLY A 7 35.35 -54.20 -9.95
CA GLY A 7 34.50 -53.15 -10.54
C GLY A 7 34.50 -53.10 -12.06
N LYS A 8 33.47 -52.46 -12.64
CA LYS A 8 33.41 -51.88 -13.99
C LYS A 8 32.45 -50.67 -13.95
N ARG A 9 32.94 -49.42 -14.02
CA ARG A 9 33.23 -48.56 -15.19
C ARG A 9 32.06 -47.67 -15.63
N LYS A 10 32.34 -46.36 -15.62
CA LYS A 10 31.55 -45.21 -16.06
C LYS A 10 31.07 -45.33 -17.52
N THR A 11 29.85 -44.85 -17.80
CA THR A 11 29.45 -44.40 -19.15
C THR A 11 28.41 -43.26 -19.06
N ARG A 12 28.88 -42.03 -19.31
CA ARG A 12 28.12 -40.91 -19.90
C ARG A 12 28.50 -40.90 -21.40
N PRO A 13 27.83 -40.23 -22.37
CA PRO A 13 26.73 -39.25 -22.27
C PRO A 13 25.64 -39.41 -23.36
N LYS A 14 24.60 -38.56 -23.34
CA LYS A 14 24.13 -37.82 -24.54
C LYS A 14 23.23 -36.65 -24.16
N GLU A 15 23.64 -35.47 -24.61
CA GLU A 15 22.84 -34.25 -24.69
C GLU A 15 21.79 -34.41 -25.79
N GLY A 16 20.54 -34.16 -25.45
CA GLY A 16 19.42 -34.06 -26.40
C GLY A 16 18.64 -32.80 -26.09
N ARG A 17 19.08 -31.67 -26.66
CA ARG A 17 18.26 -30.46 -26.81
C ARG A 17 17.05 -30.80 -27.66
N THR A 18 15.85 -30.50 -27.18
CA THR A 18 14.71 -30.16 -28.04
C THR A 18 13.72 -29.32 -27.23
N ARG A 19 13.62 -28.05 -27.62
CA ARG A 19 12.72 -27.05 -27.04
C ARG A 19 11.27 -27.42 -27.34
N PRO A 20 10.29 -27.11 -26.46
CA PRO A 20 8.89 -27.08 -26.87
C PRO A 20 8.61 -25.81 -27.68
N ILE A 21 8.26 -25.98 -28.95
CA ILE A 21 7.58 -24.96 -29.76
C ILE A 21 6.12 -24.95 -29.29
N ARG A 22 5.68 -23.87 -28.63
CA ARG A 22 4.24 -23.58 -28.43
C ARG A 22 3.84 -22.48 -29.40
N THR A 23 3.24 -22.90 -30.50
CA THR A 23 2.40 -22.11 -31.39
C THR A 23 1.27 -21.48 -30.57
N GLY A 24 1.26 -20.15 -30.50
CA GLY A 24 0.13 -19.37 -30.01
C GLY A 24 -0.69 -18.91 -31.20
N GLU A 25 -1.90 -19.46 -31.35
CA GLU A 25 -2.87 -19.02 -32.34
C GLU A 25 -4.26 -19.01 -31.69
N GLY A 26 -4.91 -17.85 -31.67
CA GLY A 26 -6.36 -17.74 -31.45
C GLY A 26 -6.84 -17.13 -30.12
N VAL A 27 -6.49 -15.87 -29.81
CA VAL A 27 -7.36 -15.05 -28.96
C VAL A 27 -8.32 -14.28 -29.87
N ARG A 28 -9.56 -14.76 -29.95
CA ARG A 28 -10.69 -14.03 -30.55
C ARG A 28 -10.88 -12.70 -29.81
N ALA A 29 -10.69 -11.61 -30.52
CA ALA A 29 -11.08 -10.27 -30.09
C ALA A 29 -12.59 -10.27 -29.77
N ARG A 30 -12.91 -10.06 -28.50
CA ARG A 30 -14.28 -9.79 -28.04
C ARG A 30 -14.57 -8.33 -28.40
N ALA A 31 -15.43 -8.12 -29.39
CA ALA A 31 -15.90 -6.80 -29.79
C ALA A 31 -16.55 -6.11 -28.58
N SER A 32 -15.94 -5.02 -28.12
CA SER A 32 -16.50 -4.15 -27.10
C SER A 32 -17.58 -3.31 -27.75
N ALA A 33 -18.84 -3.56 -27.37
CA ALA A 33 -19.97 -2.72 -27.77
C ALA A 33 -19.78 -1.33 -27.18
N ALA A 34 -19.54 -0.34 -28.03
CA ALA A 34 -19.45 1.06 -27.65
C ALA A 34 -20.79 1.52 -27.06
N ARG A 35 -20.80 1.84 -25.76
CA ARG A 35 -21.93 2.54 -25.13
C ARG A 35 -21.96 3.98 -25.62
N SER A 36 -23.15 4.47 -25.96
CA SER A 36 -23.35 5.87 -26.37
C SER A 36 -22.85 6.84 -25.28
N PRO A 37 -22.20 7.95 -25.67
CA PRO A 37 -21.54 8.88 -24.74
C PRO A 37 -22.48 9.53 -23.70
N GLU A 38 -23.78 9.53 -23.97
CA GLU A 38 -24.80 10.12 -23.12
C GLU A 38 -25.14 9.26 -21.88
N GLN A 39 -25.13 7.93 -21.99
CA GLN A 39 -25.29 7.02 -20.83
C GLN A 39 -24.02 6.96 -19.97
N ALA A 40 -22.85 7.19 -20.55
CA ALA A 40 -21.60 7.31 -19.81
C ALA A 40 -21.59 8.57 -18.93
N ALA A 41 -22.11 9.70 -19.43
CA ALA A 41 -22.21 10.96 -18.69
C ALA A 41 -23.12 10.87 -17.45
N ALA A 42 -24.33 10.29 -17.59
CA ALA A 42 -25.25 10.10 -16.46
C ALA A 42 -24.68 9.17 -15.36
N SER A 43 -23.93 8.13 -15.76
CA SER A 43 -23.26 7.23 -14.80
C SER A 43 -22.10 7.89 -14.04
N MET A 44 -21.49 8.92 -14.64
CA MET A 44 -20.39 9.68 -14.03
C MET A 44 -20.91 10.68 -13.01
N ASP A 45 -22.03 11.36 -13.26
CA ASP A 45 -22.65 12.26 -12.30
C ASP A 45 -23.15 11.48 -11.06
N GLU A 46 -23.67 10.27 -11.25
CA GLU A 46 -24.04 9.37 -10.14
C GLU A 46 -22.80 8.89 -9.35
N ALA A 47 -21.68 8.64 -10.03
CA ALA A 47 -20.42 8.25 -9.38
C ALA A 47 -19.80 9.41 -8.57
N VAL A 48 -19.88 10.64 -9.08
CA VAL A 48 -19.44 11.85 -8.36
C VAL A 48 -20.33 12.11 -7.15
N ALA A 49 -21.66 12.00 -7.30
CA ALA A 49 -22.58 12.13 -6.18
C ALA A 49 -22.30 11.09 -5.08
N ARG A 50 -22.02 9.84 -5.45
CA ARG A 50 -21.61 8.79 -4.50
C ARG A 50 -20.27 9.07 -3.83
N ALA A 51 -19.29 9.61 -4.55
CA ALA A 51 -18.00 9.95 -3.99
C ALA A 51 -18.09 11.11 -2.98
N VAL A 52 -18.88 12.14 -3.31
CA VAL A 52 -19.14 13.27 -2.41
C VAL A 52 -19.88 12.78 -1.16
N GLN A 53 -20.91 11.94 -1.34
CA GLN A 53 -21.65 11.36 -0.22
C GLN A 53 -20.74 10.51 0.68
N SER A 54 -19.93 9.63 0.09
CA SER A 54 -18.95 8.83 0.84
C SER A 54 -17.92 9.69 1.58
N SER A 55 -17.55 10.85 1.03
CA SER A 55 -16.62 11.78 1.70
C SER A 55 -17.28 12.43 2.91
N TYR A 56 -18.56 12.81 2.81
CA TYR A 56 -19.33 13.29 3.95
C TYR A 56 -19.55 12.21 5.00
N ASP A 57 -19.80 10.96 4.62
CA ASP A 57 -19.94 9.84 5.56
C ASP A 57 -18.64 9.60 6.35
N VAL A 58 -17.48 9.71 5.70
CA VAL A 58 -16.17 9.60 6.37
C VAL A 58 -15.95 10.76 7.34
N LEU A 59 -16.33 11.98 6.96
CA LEU A 59 -16.24 13.15 7.83
C LEU A 59 -17.16 13.03 9.05
N ASP A 60 -18.40 12.57 8.86
CA ASP A 60 -19.36 12.35 9.93
C ASP A 60 -18.86 11.28 10.91
N GLU A 61 -18.29 10.19 10.41
CA GLU A 61 -17.70 9.15 11.27
C GLU A 61 -16.48 9.68 12.03
N ALA A 62 -15.63 10.50 11.41
CA ALA A 62 -14.52 11.15 12.10
C ALA A 62 -15.01 12.11 13.21
N VAL A 63 -16.08 12.88 12.96
CA VAL A 63 -16.72 13.74 13.97
C VAL A 63 -17.31 12.91 15.11
N ARG A 64 -17.91 11.75 14.80
CA ARG A 64 -18.45 10.84 15.81
C ARG A 64 -17.35 10.22 16.68
N GLN A 65 -16.25 9.79 16.05
CA GLN A 65 -15.09 9.23 16.75
C GLN A 65 -14.41 10.28 17.65
N THR A 66 -14.27 11.52 17.18
CA THR A 66 -13.71 12.61 17.99
C THR A 66 -14.60 12.99 19.16
N ARG A 67 -15.93 13.04 18.99
CA ARG A 67 -16.87 13.22 20.12
C ARG A 67 -16.76 12.09 21.14
N THR A 68 -16.78 10.84 20.68
CA THR A 68 -16.65 9.67 21.57
C THR A 68 -15.32 9.68 22.33
N ALA A 69 -14.23 10.11 21.68
CA ALA A 69 -12.94 10.27 22.32
C ALA A 69 -12.93 11.44 23.33
N ALA A 70 -13.59 12.56 23.01
CA ALA A 70 -13.73 13.70 23.91
C ALA A 70 -14.58 13.38 25.14
N ASP A 71 -15.66 12.62 24.98
CA ASP A 71 -16.53 12.17 26.08
C ASP A 71 -15.73 11.27 27.03
N ARG A 72 -15.01 10.28 26.50
CA ARG A 72 -14.11 9.41 27.28
C ARG A 72 -12.98 10.16 27.97
N PHE A 73 -12.52 11.27 27.37
CA PHE A 73 -11.54 12.14 27.99
C PHE A 73 -12.15 12.94 29.15
N SER A 74 -13.39 13.43 28.98
CA SER A 74 -14.12 14.17 30.01
C SER A 74 -14.52 13.32 31.22
N GLU A 75 -14.77 12.02 30.99
CA GLU A 75 -15.09 11.03 32.03
C GLU A 75 -13.86 10.60 32.85
N GLY A 76 -12.65 11.03 32.47
CA GLY A 76 -11.42 10.72 33.20
C GLY A 76 -10.90 9.29 33.01
N ASP A 77 -11.53 8.50 32.14
CA ASP A 77 -11.15 7.11 31.82
C ASP A 77 -9.86 7.02 30.97
N LEU A 78 -9.42 8.15 30.41
CA LEU A 78 -8.13 8.30 29.74
C LEU A 78 -7.07 8.81 30.73
N SER A 79 -6.34 7.90 31.36
CA SER A 79 -5.20 8.24 32.22
C SER A 79 -4.07 8.88 31.40
N MET A 80 -3.68 10.12 31.73
CA MET A 80 -2.58 10.85 31.06
C MET A 80 -1.22 10.15 31.10
N LYS A 81 -1.07 9.09 31.91
CA LYS A 81 0.16 8.28 31.98
C LYS A 81 0.32 7.28 30.82
N THR A 82 -0.75 6.87 30.15
CA THR A 82 -0.71 5.92 29.02
C THR A 82 -0.78 6.60 27.64
N MET A 83 -1.07 7.91 27.59
CA MET A 83 -1.30 8.69 26.38
C MET A 83 -0.10 9.38 25.66
N PRO A 84 1.15 9.46 26.17
CA PRO A 84 2.19 10.27 25.51
C PRO A 84 2.61 9.74 24.12
N VAL A 85 2.66 8.42 23.95
CA VAL A 85 3.16 7.78 22.72
C VAL A 85 2.13 7.87 21.60
N ASP A 86 0.85 7.71 21.93
CA ASP A 86 -0.24 7.81 20.96
C ASP A 86 -0.47 9.26 20.51
N ILE A 87 -0.39 10.25 21.42
CA ILE A 87 -0.52 11.66 21.03
C ILE A 87 0.63 12.08 20.11
N ALA A 88 1.86 11.64 20.36
CA ALA A 88 3.00 11.95 19.49
C ALA A 88 2.81 11.36 18.09
N SER A 89 2.35 10.10 17.98
CA SER A 89 2.12 9.46 16.69
C SER A 89 0.94 10.06 15.92
N VAL A 90 -0.15 10.43 16.62
CA VAL A 90 -1.30 11.13 16.05
C VAL A 90 -0.92 12.53 15.61
N SER A 91 -0.12 13.26 16.39
CA SER A 91 0.37 14.60 16.03
C SER A 91 1.28 14.55 14.81
N LEU A 92 2.17 13.55 14.71
CA LEU A 92 3.01 13.36 13.53
C LEU A 92 2.20 13.04 12.28
N LYS A 93 1.18 12.17 12.38
CA LYS A 93 0.24 11.91 11.29
C LYS A 93 -0.55 13.16 10.90
N ALA A 94 -1.00 13.95 11.87
CA ALA A 94 -1.72 15.20 11.62
C ALA A 94 -0.85 16.23 10.88
N ILE A 95 0.43 16.35 11.26
CA ILE A 95 1.39 17.21 10.56
C ILE A 95 1.61 16.74 9.12
N ASP A 96 1.70 15.41 8.89
CA ASP A 96 1.88 14.87 7.54
C ASP A 96 0.65 15.12 6.66
N ILE A 97 -0.56 14.91 7.20
CA ILE A 97 -1.82 15.24 6.52
C ILE A 97 -1.89 16.74 6.20
N ALA A 98 -1.51 17.61 7.15
CA ALA A 98 -1.48 19.05 6.93
C ALA A 98 -0.48 19.45 5.84
N ARG A 99 0.69 18.78 5.76
CA ARG A 99 1.64 18.97 4.66
C ARG A 99 1.04 18.54 3.32
N GLN A 100 0.39 17.37 3.27
CA GLN A 100 -0.23 16.88 2.04
C GLN A 100 -1.35 17.81 1.55
N LEU A 101 -2.21 18.30 2.46
CA LEU A 101 -3.22 19.30 2.16
C LEU A 101 -2.61 20.63 1.69
N SER A 102 -1.51 21.06 2.30
CA SER A 102 -0.82 22.29 1.91
C SER A 102 -0.22 22.18 0.52
N THR A 103 0.42 21.06 0.19
CA THR A 103 0.94 20.79 -1.16
C THR A 103 -0.19 20.79 -2.18
N ALA A 104 -1.29 20.06 -1.91
CA ALA A 104 -2.43 20.04 -2.81
C ALA A 104 -3.08 21.42 -3.01
N THR A 105 -3.10 22.25 -1.96
CA THR A 105 -3.61 23.63 -2.05
C THR A 105 -2.68 24.53 -2.85
N LEU A 106 -1.36 24.40 -2.65
CA LEU A 106 -0.36 25.13 -3.43
C LEU A 106 -0.39 24.72 -4.90
N ASP A 107 -0.52 23.44 -5.21
CA ASP A 107 -0.68 22.94 -6.58
C ASP A 107 -1.91 23.56 -7.27
N LEU A 108 -3.02 23.69 -6.53
CA LEU A 108 -4.23 24.36 -7.04
C LEU A 108 -3.98 25.86 -7.30
N CYS A 109 -3.29 26.54 -6.39
CA CYS A 109 -2.92 27.95 -6.56
C CYS A 109 -1.99 28.15 -7.76
N GLU A 110 -0.98 27.29 -7.94
CA GLU A 110 -0.09 27.32 -9.10
C GLU A 110 -0.84 27.09 -10.42
N GLN A 111 -1.80 26.16 -10.41
CA GLN A 111 -2.65 25.89 -11.57
C GLN A 111 -3.54 27.11 -11.90
N MET A 112 -4.11 27.78 -10.90
CA MET A 112 -4.89 29.00 -11.09
C MET A 112 -4.04 30.15 -11.64
N VAL A 113 -2.85 30.40 -11.06
CA VAL A 113 -1.93 31.45 -11.53
C VAL A 113 -1.48 31.17 -12.96
N SER A 114 -1.20 29.90 -13.30
CA SER A 114 -0.86 29.50 -14.67
C SER A 114 -1.98 29.76 -15.66
N GLN A 115 -3.25 29.55 -15.27
CA GLN A 115 -4.41 29.88 -16.10
C GLN A 115 -4.60 31.39 -16.30
N ILE A 116 -4.35 32.20 -15.27
CA ILE A 116 -4.40 33.67 -15.35
C ILE A 116 -3.34 34.18 -16.32
N ASN A 117 -2.11 33.67 -16.24
CA ASN A 117 -1.02 34.06 -17.15
C ASN A 117 -1.28 33.64 -18.60
N LEU A 118 -1.92 32.49 -18.83
CA LEU A 118 -2.34 32.06 -20.18
C LEU A 118 -3.48 32.93 -20.75
N ALA A 119 -4.36 33.44 -19.90
CA ALA A 119 -5.44 34.35 -20.30
C ALA A 119 -4.99 35.81 -20.51
N ALA A 120 -3.77 36.17 -20.13
CA ALA A 120 -3.23 37.53 -20.22
C ALA A 120 -2.64 37.90 -21.60
N SER A 121 -2.65 36.99 -22.58
CA SER A 121 -2.29 37.34 -23.97
C SER A 121 -3.51 37.94 -24.69
N PRO A 122 -3.43 39.16 -25.25
CA PRO A 122 -4.56 39.79 -25.90
C PRO A 122 -4.94 39.03 -27.19
N PRO A 123 -6.24 38.71 -27.41
CA PRO A 123 -6.67 38.09 -28.66
C PRO A 123 -6.61 39.10 -29.83
N PRO A 124 -6.33 38.64 -31.07
CA PRO A 124 -6.38 39.51 -32.25
C PRO A 124 -7.80 40.08 -32.47
N PRO A 125 -7.93 41.27 -33.09
CA PRO A 125 -9.20 41.96 -33.18
C PRO A 125 -10.16 41.23 -34.14
N GLY A 126 -11.25 40.69 -33.59
CA GLY A 126 -12.33 40.09 -34.38
C GLY A 126 -12.95 38.81 -33.82
N GLU A 127 -12.35 38.19 -32.81
CA GLU A 127 -12.88 36.94 -32.23
C GLU A 127 -13.59 37.18 -30.89
N VAL A 128 -14.80 36.63 -30.82
CA VAL A 128 -15.66 36.59 -29.64
C VAL A 128 -14.89 35.93 -28.49
N ALA A 129 -14.88 36.58 -27.32
CA ALA A 129 -14.18 36.18 -26.10
C ALA A 129 -13.99 34.65 -26.01
N ALA A 130 -12.74 34.21 -26.15
CA ALA A 130 -12.38 32.81 -26.12
C ALA A 130 -12.97 32.18 -24.85
N LYS A 131 -13.97 31.32 -25.08
CA LYS A 131 -14.65 30.53 -24.07
C LYS A 131 -13.56 29.86 -23.22
N VAL A 132 -13.50 30.25 -21.95
CA VAL A 132 -12.58 29.69 -20.95
C VAL A 132 -12.60 28.17 -21.12
N PRO A 133 -11.47 27.53 -21.45
CA PRO A 133 -11.43 26.08 -21.58
C PRO A 133 -11.93 25.49 -20.26
N PRO A 134 -12.91 24.57 -20.27
CA PRO A 134 -13.30 23.89 -19.05
C PRO A 134 -12.04 23.27 -18.44
N PHE A 135 -11.93 23.31 -17.11
CA PHE A 135 -10.85 22.65 -16.39
C PHE A 135 -10.57 21.31 -17.06
N ARG A 136 -9.32 21.10 -17.50
CA ARG A 136 -8.89 19.77 -17.88
C ARG A 136 -9.16 18.91 -16.66
N LYS A 137 -10.19 18.06 -16.74
CA LYS A 137 -10.27 16.88 -15.89
C LYS A 137 -8.95 16.18 -16.16
N THR A 138 -7.98 16.36 -15.27
CA THR A 138 -6.91 15.39 -15.14
C THR A 138 -7.64 14.08 -14.95
N THR A 139 -7.66 13.28 -16.02
CA THR A 139 -8.14 11.91 -15.99
C THR A 139 -7.54 11.33 -14.71
N PRO A 140 -8.36 10.91 -13.73
CA PRO A 140 -7.84 9.99 -12.76
C PRO A 140 -7.46 8.78 -13.60
N GLU A 141 -6.16 8.63 -13.80
CA GLU A 141 -5.62 7.30 -13.94
C GLU A 141 -6.30 6.47 -12.83
N PRO A 142 -6.75 5.23 -13.10
CA PRO A 142 -7.11 4.34 -12.01
C PRO A 142 -6.03 4.50 -10.94
N VAL A 143 -6.39 4.44 -9.66
CA VAL A 143 -5.38 4.36 -8.60
C VAL A 143 -4.58 3.10 -8.90
N GLN A 144 -3.57 3.25 -9.75
CA GLN A 144 -2.39 2.43 -9.80
C GLN A 144 -1.96 2.55 -8.37
N ARG A 145 -2.02 1.40 -7.68
CA ARG A 145 -1.18 1.09 -6.54
C ARG A 145 0.03 2.00 -6.67
N SER A 146 0.23 2.91 -5.74
CA SER A 146 1.41 3.75 -5.74
C SER A 146 2.62 2.82 -5.63
N THR A 147 3.06 2.26 -6.76
CA THR A 147 4.45 2.13 -7.12
C THR A 147 4.87 3.55 -7.48
N SER A 148 4.79 4.45 -6.49
CA SER A 148 5.71 5.58 -6.51
C SER A 148 7.07 4.95 -6.81
N PRO A 149 7.78 5.37 -7.87
CA PRO A 149 9.16 4.93 -8.04
C PRO A 149 9.82 5.16 -6.68
N PRO A 150 10.60 4.20 -6.16
CA PRO A 150 11.16 4.30 -4.83
C PRO A 150 11.75 5.70 -4.75
N ARG A 151 11.16 6.55 -3.91
CA ARG A 151 11.85 7.78 -3.55
C ARG A 151 13.10 7.21 -2.93
N ASP A 152 14.26 7.49 -3.55
CA ASP A 152 15.56 7.17 -3.00
C ASP A 152 15.72 8.04 -1.75
N ASN A 153 14.95 7.69 -0.73
CA ASN A 153 15.04 8.25 0.57
C ASN A 153 16.05 7.35 1.27
N PRO A 154 17.28 7.84 1.46
CA PRO A 154 18.35 7.02 2.01
C PRO A 154 18.03 6.52 3.42
N ASP A 155 16.97 7.01 4.07
CA ASP A 155 16.52 6.60 5.40
C ASP A 155 15.58 5.38 5.40
N PHE A 156 15.12 4.91 4.23
CA PHE A 156 14.19 3.78 4.12
C PHE A 156 14.80 2.60 3.35
N ILE A 157 14.33 1.39 3.65
CA ILE A 157 14.68 0.13 2.98
C ILE A 157 13.40 -0.40 2.33
N PRO A 158 13.45 -0.87 1.07
CA PRO A 158 12.37 -1.63 0.47
C PRO A 158 12.00 -2.82 1.35
N PHE A 159 10.70 -3.00 1.58
CA PHE A 159 10.19 -4.04 2.46
C PHE A 159 9.06 -4.82 1.78
N GLU A 160 9.20 -6.13 1.73
CA GLU A 160 8.23 -7.03 1.11
C GLU A 160 7.69 -8.05 2.11
N VAL A 161 6.39 -8.29 2.04
CA VAL A 161 5.71 -9.29 2.88
C VAL A 161 5.25 -10.44 2.01
N HIS A 162 5.73 -11.64 2.31
CA HIS A 162 5.31 -12.85 1.62
C HIS A 162 4.34 -13.63 2.49
N PHE A 163 3.18 -13.97 1.95
CA PHE A 163 2.17 -14.73 2.69
C PHE A 163 2.36 -16.23 2.50
N THR A 164 2.33 -16.96 3.62
CA THR A 164 2.31 -18.42 3.64
C THR A 164 1.05 -18.91 4.38
N GLY A 165 0.64 -20.15 4.12
CA GLY A 165 -0.55 -20.74 4.74
C GLY A 165 -1.75 -20.79 3.79
N GLY A 166 -2.95 -20.73 4.36
CA GLY A 166 -4.20 -21.01 3.64
C GLY A 166 -5.23 -19.88 3.64
N GLY A 167 -4.92 -18.73 4.26
CA GLY A 167 -5.76 -17.54 4.21
C GLY A 167 -5.30 -16.57 3.12
N MET A 168 -6.24 -15.80 2.57
CA MET A 168 -5.92 -14.69 1.66
C MET A 168 -5.61 -13.43 2.46
N ALA A 169 -4.49 -12.77 2.14
CA ALA A 169 -4.09 -11.54 2.81
C ALA A 169 -3.38 -10.58 1.85
N VAL A 170 -3.38 -9.30 2.22
CA VAL A 170 -2.71 -8.21 1.51
C VAL A 170 -1.86 -7.43 2.50
N ALA A 171 -0.63 -7.09 2.11
CA ALA A 171 0.24 -6.23 2.90
C ALA A 171 0.12 -4.79 2.40
N HIS A 172 0.03 -3.85 3.33
CA HIS A 172 -0.05 -2.41 3.05
C HIS A 172 1.29 -1.69 3.33
N THR A 173 2.26 -2.37 3.92
CA THR A 173 3.59 -1.81 4.21
C THR A 173 4.59 -2.24 3.14
N SER A 174 5.18 -1.27 2.43
CA SER A 174 6.16 -1.50 1.35
C SER A 174 7.57 -0.97 1.65
N GLU A 175 7.73 -0.20 2.73
CA GLU A 175 8.99 0.44 3.12
C GLU A 175 9.14 0.42 4.63
N MET A 176 10.38 0.41 5.10
CA MET A 176 10.71 0.47 6.53
C MET A 176 11.91 1.38 6.78
N LYS A 177 11.95 2.06 7.92
CA LYS A 177 13.10 2.91 8.27
C LYS A 177 14.36 2.07 8.49
N LYS A 178 15.50 2.58 8.04
CA LYS A 178 16.81 1.97 8.29
C LYS A 178 17.11 1.91 9.80
N PRO A 179 17.61 0.78 10.29
CA PRO A 179 18.16 0.70 11.64
C PRO A 179 19.29 1.73 11.84
N GLN A 180 19.33 2.36 13.02
CA GLN A 180 20.40 3.33 13.35
C GLN A 180 21.78 2.69 13.54
N LYS A 181 21.81 1.39 13.86
CA LYS A 181 23.01 0.57 14.01
C LYS A 181 23.00 -0.52 12.95
N VAL A 182 24.17 -1.03 12.57
CA VAL A 182 24.26 -2.20 11.69
C VAL A 182 23.53 -3.38 12.35
N THR A 183 22.43 -3.83 11.73
CA THR A 183 21.54 -4.86 12.27
C THR A 183 21.41 -5.98 11.24
N ARG A 184 21.56 -7.23 11.67
CA ARG A 184 21.35 -8.38 10.79
C ARG A 184 19.85 -8.61 10.60
N PRO A 185 19.39 -9.20 9.48
CA PRO A 185 17.97 -9.50 9.29
C PRO A 185 17.36 -10.31 10.44
N GLY A 186 18.09 -11.31 10.97
CA GLY A 186 17.64 -12.11 12.12
C GLY A 186 17.62 -11.37 13.47
N ASP A 187 18.16 -10.15 13.55
CA ASP A 187 18.04 -9.27 14.72
C ASP A 187 16.81 -8.34 14.61
N LEU A 188 16.08 -8.38 13.50
CA LEU A 188 14.79 -7.72 13.35
C LEU A 188 13.70 -8.62 13.91
N MET A 189 12.88 -8.06 14.78
CA MET A 189 11.80 -8.79 15.45
C MET A 189 10.48 -8.11 15.11
N PRO A 190 9.58 -8.80 14.40
CA PRO A 190 8.22 -8.32 14.26
C PRO A 190 7.53 -8.59 15.59
N LEU A 191 6.98 -7.56 16.21
CA LEU A 191 5.98 -7.76 17.26
C LEU A 191 4.78 -8.47 16.63
N THR A 192 4.16 -9.35 17.42
CA THR A 192 3.01 -10.16 16.99
C THR A 192 1.98 -9.30 16.27
N LEU A 193 1.65 -9.67 15.03
CA LEU A 193 0.64 -9.00 14.22
C LEU A 193 -0.74 -9.26 14.85
N GLN A 194 -1.32 -8.28 15.51
CA GLN A 194 -2.60 -8.43 16.22
C GLN A 194 -3.68 -7.55 15.61
N LYS A 195 -4.91 -8.07 15.63
CA LYS A 195 -6.11 -7.31 15.26
C LYS A 195 -6.53 -6.44 16.44
N ALA A 196 -6.77 -5.16 16.18
CA ALA A 196 -7.17 -4.22 17.22
C ALA A 196 -8.47 -4.67 17.91
N GLY A 197 -8.45 -4.72 19.25
CA GLY A 197 -9.62 -5.06 20.05
C GLY A 197 -10.05 -6.54 20.00
N SER A 198 -9.25 -7.43 19.40
CA SER A 198 -9.51 -8.86 19.39
C SER A 198 -8.57 -9.62 20.33
N SER A 199 -9.08 -10.67 20.98
CA SER A 199 -8.29 -11.67 21.71
C SER A 199 -7.88 -12.86 20.85
N ASP A 200 -8.22 -12.85 19.55
CA ASP A 200 -7.90 -13.92 18.62
C ASP A 200 -6.38 -14.07 18.47
N PRO A 201 -5.88 -15.28 18.16
CA PRO A 201 -4.48 -15.47 17.82
C PRO A 201 -4.06 -14.54 16.67
N GLY A 202 -2.98 -13.80 16.88
CA GLY A 202 -2.38 -12.94 15.86
C GLY A 202 -1.74 -13.73 14.72
N LEU A 203 -1.31 -13.03 13.67
CA LEU A 203 -0.51 -13.63 12.60
C LEU A 203 0.92 -13.87 13.10
N THR A 204 1.50 -14.98 12.67
CA THR A 204 2.88 -15.33 13.01
C THR A 204 3.80 -14.89 11.89
N CYS A 205 4.88 -14.22 12.24
CA CYS A 205 5.92 -13.83 11.29
C CYS A 205 7.13 -14.75 11.48
N GLU A 206 7.71 -15.20 10.39
CA GLU A 206 8.99 -15.89 10.37
C GLU A 206 10.13 -14.85 10.41
N PRO A 207 11.39 -15.29 10.63
CA PRO A 207 12.53 -14.37 10.62
C PRO A 207 12.63 -13.58 9.31
N PHE A 208 13.09 -12.33 9.41
CA PHE A 208 13.32 -11.52 8.22
C PHE A 208 14.49 -12.07 7.40
N GLU A 209 14.33 -12.00 6.08
CA GLU A 209 15.35 -12.30 5.10
C GLU A 209 15.75 -11.02 4.37
N MET A 210 16.96 -11.02 3.81
CA MET A 210 17.45 -9.92 3.00
C MET A 210 17.96 -10.51 1.69
N ASP A 211 17.46 -9.98 0.59
CA ASP A 211 17.87 -10.43 -0.73
C ASP A 211 19.23 -9.82 -1.14
N ILE A 212 19.70 -10.20 -2.32
CA ILE A 212 20.94 -9.65 -2.89
C ILE A 212 20.83 -8.18 -3.31
N SER A 213 19.61 -7.64 -3.44
CA SER A 213 19.36 -6.23 -3.75
C SER A 213 19.39 -5.34 -2.50
N GLY A 214 19.40 -5.95 -1.31
CA GLY A 214 19.30 -5.27 -0.02
C GLY A 214 17.85 -4.98 0.39
N ALA A 215 16.87 -5.47 -0.35
CA ALA A 215 15.47 -5.46 0.04
C ALA A 215 15.24 -6.45 1.18
N LEU A 216 14.44 -6.04 2.15
CA LEU A 216 14.09 -6.87 3.28
C LEU A 216 12.76 -7.56 3.01
N SER A 217 12.68 -8.86 3.26
CA SER A 217 11.44 -9.61 3.14
C SER A 217 11.08 -10.34 4.43
N VAL A 218 9.79 -10.56 4.67
CA VAL A 218 9.32 -11.36 5.80
C VAL A 218 8.23 -12.34 5.38
N PRO A 219 8.35 -13.64 5.71
CA PRO A 219 7.26 -14.58 5.56
C PRO A 219 6.25 -14.39 6.71
N VAL A 220 4.98 -14.20 6.38
CA VAL A 220 3.86 -14.10 7.33
C VAL A 220 2.91 -15.26 7.12
N LYS A 221 2.77 -16.09 8.15
CA LYS A 221 1.86 -17.23 8.16
C LYS A 221 0.45 -16.78 8.50
N VAL A 222 -0.48 -16.99 7.57
CA VAL A 222 -1.91 -16.71 7.73
C VAL A 222 -2.65 -18.05 7.89
N PRO A 223 -3.07 -18.42 9.13
CA PRO A 223 -3.81 -19.65 9.37
C PRO A 223 -5.10 -19.73 8.55
N LYS A 224 -5.49 -20.95 8.16
CA LYS A 224 -6.80 -21.17 7.55
C LYS A 224 -7.90 -20.87 8.59
N GLY A 225 -8.88 -20.05 8.23
CA GLY A 225 -9.94 -19.62 9.15
C GLY A 225 -9.57 -18.44 10.04
N GLN A 226 -8.44 -17.77 9.79
CA GLN A 226 -8.12 -16.51 10.45
C GLN A 226 -9.24 -15.49 10.22
N ALA A 227 -9.65 -14.77 11.27
CA ALA A 227 -10.71 -13.78 11.17
C ALA A 227 -10.32 -12.65 10.21
N PRO A 228 -11.22 -12.21 9.31
CA PRO A 228 -10.94 -11.10 8.41
C PRO A 228 -10.75 -9.80 9.19
N GLY A 229 -9.95 -8.89 8.63
CA GLY A 229 -9.67 -7.58 9.19
C GLY A 229 -8.19 -7.20 9.13
N VAL A 230 -7.88 -6.07 9.77
CA VAL A 230 -6.54 -5.47 9.74
C VAL A 230 -5.75 -5.87 10.99
N TYR A 231 -4.56 -6.43 10.75
CA TYR A 231 -3.58 -6.84 11.74
C TYR A 231 -2.38 -5.91 11.67
N ASN A 232 -1.98 -5.39 12.81
CA ASN A 232 -0.86 -4.46 12.93
C ASN A 232 0.20 -5.04 13.85
N GLY A 233 1.47 -4.83 13.51
CA GLY A 233 2.60 -5.18 14.36
C GLY A 233 3.74 -4.20 14.14
N LEU A 234 4.40 -3.83 15.23
CA LEU A 234 5.59 -2.97 15.18
C LEU A 234 6.80 -3.80 14.77
N ILE A 235 7.69 -3.23 13.96
CA ILE A 235 8.98 -3.86 13.64
C ILE A 235 10.06 -3.19 14.47
N MET A 236 10.79 -3.99 15.25
CA MET A 236 11.85 -3.52 16.13
C MET A 236 13.20 -4.12 15.70
N ALA A 237 14.27 -3.36 15.84
CA ALA A 237 15.62 -3.90 15.83
C ALA A 237 16.05 -4.27 17.25
N LYS A 238 16.71 -5.41 17.41
CA LYS A 238 17.27 -5.84 18.70
C LYS A 238 18.21 -4.76 19.27
N GLY A 239 17.93 -4.31 20.49
CA GLY A 239 18.70 -3.28 21.17
C GLY A 239 18.43 -1.84 20.69
N GLN A 240 17.30 -1.61 20.02
CA GLN A 240 16.76 -0.28 19.74
C GLN A 240 15.38 -0.13 20.37
N ASP A 241 15.12 1.03 20.99
CA ASP A 241 13.84 1.35 21.64
C ASP A 241 12.86 2.05 20.69
N ILE A 242 13.32 2.45 19.50
CA ILE A 242 12.52 3.13 18.49
C ILE A 242 12.10 2.12 17.42
N PRO A 243 10.79 1.98 17.13
CA PRO A 243 10.33 1.11 16.05
C PRO A 243 10.81 1.60 14.68
N LEU A 244 11.16 0.65 13.83
CA LEU A 244 11.54 0.91 12.43
C LEU A 244 10.33 1.17 11.54
N GLY A 245 9.16 0.71 11.95
CA GLY A 245 7.92 0.89 11.22
C GLY A 245 6.76 0.07 11.79
N ILE A 246 5.62 0.16 11.13
CA ILE A 246 4.42 -0.65 11.41
C ILE A 246 4.18 -1.53 10.19
N MET A 247 4.12 -2.84 10.39
CA MET A 247 3.63 -3.80 9.42
C MET A 247 2.11 -3.90 9.52
N THR A 248 1.42 -3.63 8.42
CA THR A 248 -0.04 -3.69 8.31
C THR A 248 -0.42 -4.78 7.32
N VAL A 249 -1.16 -5.79 7.79
CA VAL A 249 -1.65 -6.91 6.99
C VAL A 249 -3.17 -6.96 7.08
N GLU A 250 -3.85 -7.00 5.96
CA GLU A 250 -5.29 -7.18 5.87
C GLU A 250 -5.61 -8.60 5.44
N VAL A 251 -6.36 -9.33 6.28
CA VAL A 251 -6.89 -10.66 5.94
C VAL A 251 -8.27 -10.48 5.31
N VAL A 252 -8.47 -11.00 4.10
CA VAL A 252 -9.71 -10.87 3.34
C VAL A 252 -10.52 -12.16 3.38
N VAL A 253 -11.84 -12.04 3.28
CA VAL A 253 -12.73 -13.20 3.15
C VAL A 253 -12.58 -13.76 1.74
N GLU A 254 -12.29 -15.06 1.63
CA GLU A 254 -12.31 -15.76 0.35
C GLU A 254 -13.76 -15.74 -0.17
N GLY A 255 -14.00 -15.00 -1.25
CA GLY A 255 -15.32 -14.85 -1.85
C GLY A 255 -15.88 -16.23 -2.20
N SER A 256 -16.98 -16.58 -1.53
CA SER A 256 -17.71 -17.85 -1.70
C SER A 256 -18.50 -17.86 -3.01
#